data_AF-A0A0Q4GUD9-F1
#
_entry.id   AF-A0A0Q4GUD9-F1
#
_cell.length_a   1.000
_cell.length_b   1.000
_cell.length_c   1.000
_cell.angle_alpha   90.00
_cell.angle_beta   90.00
_cell.angle_gamma   90.00
#
_symmetry.space_group_name_H-M   'P 1'
#
loop_
_entity.id
_entity.type
_entity.pdbx_description
1 polymer ?
#
loop_
_entity_poly.entity_id
_entity_poly.type
_entity_poly.pdbx_seq_one_letter_code
_entity_poly.pdbx_strand_id
1 'polypeptide(L)'
;MKYALINGAQVANVIVVEEGEEGAAFLAAIASEWDHIEPLDTPHEQGLGVGIGWGWADGAFVAPAAAEPAPVVRPTVYTKTDFRKLLTDGENILIDNFSFAEFVAETPAIKNLTVAQRAGVRSAIARYKDAMDIDRTDPTTVEFIGALGALGLLDGTGRAGQILAGEPAP
;
A
#
# COMPACT_ATOMS: atom_id res chain seq x y z
N MET A 1 27.60 24.43 16.50
CA MET A 1 27.67 22.96 16.58
C MET A 1 26.33 22.37 17.03
N LYS A 2 25.89 21.23 16.46
CA LYS A 2 24.64 20.56 16.86
C LYS A 2 24.90 19.54 17.97
N TYR A 3 23.95 19.38 18.88
CA TYR A 3 24.00 18.40 19.97
C TYR A 3 22.65 17.68 20.11
N ALA A 4 22.71 16.37 20.36
CA ALA A 4 21.56 15.58 20.76
C ALA A 4 21.45 15.56 22.28
N LEU A 5 20.28 15.91 22.81
CA LEU A 5 19.95 15.83 24.23
C LEU A 5 19.22 14.51 24.49
N ILE A 6 19.78 13.66 25.33
CA ILE A 6 19.35 12.28 25.52
C ILE A 6 18.77 12.09 26.93
N ASN A 7 17.63 11.43 27.00
CA ASN A 7 16.97 11.03 28.23
C ASN A 7 16.29 9.67 28.04
N GLY A 8 16.43 8.75 28.99
CA GLY A 8 15.84 7.42 28.90
C GLY A 8 16.33 6.62 27.69
N ALA A 9 17.62 6.75 27.35
CA ALA A 9 18.24 6.14 26.17
C ALA A 9 17.63 6.58 24.81
N GLN A 10 16.98 7.74 24.76
CA GLN A 10 16.43 8.31 23.53
C GLN A 10 16.80 9.78 23.37
N VAL A 11 16.98 10.22 22.13
CA VAL A 11 17.11 11.62 21.76
C VAL A 11 15.77 12.30 22.01
N ALA A 12 15.74 13.14 23.04
CA ALA A 12 14.56 13.90 23.43
C ALA A 12 14.50 15.27 22.74
N ASN A 13 15.65 15.84 22.39
CA ASN A 13 15.75 17.11 21.66
C ASN A 13 17.06 17.23 20.88
N VAL A 14 17.12 18.13 19.90
CA VAL A 14 18.34 18.49 19.17
C VAL A 14 18.50 20.00 19.20
N ILE A 15 19.64 20.47 19.68
CA ILE A 15 19.93 21.90 19.83
C ILE A 15 21.13 22.31 18.98
N VAL A 16 21.20 23.61 18.67
CA VAL A 16 22.39 24.25 18.08
C VAL A 16 22.99 25.14 19.14
N VAL A 17 24.27 24.93 19.43
CA VAL A 17 25.04 25.72 20.40
C VAL A 17 26.20 26.39 19.67
N GLU A 18 26.50 27.63 20.01
CA GLU A 18 27.65 28.37 19.48
C GLU A 18 28.97 27.72 19.91
N GLU A 19 30.01 27.86 19.11
CA GLU A 19 31.35 27.37 19.45
C GLU A 19 32.08 28.43 20.30
N GLY A 20 32.74 28.01 21.38
CA GLY A 20 33.48 28.88 22.28
C GLY A 20 33.10 28.73 23.74
N GLU A 21 33.63 29.61 24.59
CA GLU A 21 33.47 29.54 26.05
C GLU A 21 32.01 29.68 26.50
N GLU A 22 31.22 30.53 25.82
CA GLU A 22 29.80 30.73 26.15
C GLU A 22 28.96 29.48 25.83
N GLY A 23 29.23 28.82 24.70
CA GLY A 23 28.58 27.56 24.35
C GLY A 23 28.93 26.43 25.31
N ALA A 24 30.21 26.33 25.72
CA ALA A 24 30.66 25.37 26.72
C ALA A 24 30.00 25.62 28.09
N ALA A 25 29.89 26.89 28.51
CA ALA A 25 29.21 27.26 29.75
C ALA A 25 27.72 26.92 29.71
N PHE A 26 27.05 27.13 28.57
CA PHE A 26 25.65 26.75 28.37
C PHE A 26 25.45 25.24 28.49
N LEU A 27 26.28 24.44 27.80
CA LEU A 27 26.21 22.97 27.87
C LEU A 27 26.43 22.45 29.29
N ALA A 28 27.41 23.02 30.00
CA ALA A 28 27.68 22.66 31.39
C ALA A 28 26.50 23.00 32.33
N ALA A 29 25.80 24.12 32.07
CA ALA A 29 24.65 24.54 32.86
C ALA A 29 23.45 23.60 32.73
N ILE A 30 23.23 23.01 31.54
CA ILE A 30 22.10 22.09 31.30
C ILE A 30 22.45 20.62 31.51
N ALA A 31 23.74 20.28 31.68
CA ALA A 31 24.21 18.89 31.71
C ALA A 31 23.51 18.01 32.76
N SER A 32 23.10 18.56 33.91
CA SER A 32 22.40 17.80 34.95
C SER A 32 20.93 17.48 34.63
N GLU A 33 20.35 18.10 33.60
CA GLU A 33 18.95 17.89 33.19
C GLU A 33 18.78 16.72 32.21
N TRP A 34 19.90 16.20 31.69
CA TRP A 34 19.93 15.19 30.64
C TRP A 34 20.79 14.01 31.08
N ASP A 35 20.43 12.80 30.63
CA ASP A 35 21.23 11.60 30.90
C ASP A 35 22.55 11.64 30.12
N HIS A 36 22.51 12.20 28.91
CA HIS A 36 23.68 12.37 28.05
C HIS A 36 23.47 13.53 27.07
N ILE A 37 24.56 14.20 26.68
CA ILE A 37 24.58 15.22 25.64
C ILE A 37 25.66 14.82 24.63
N GLU A 38 25.23 14.45 23.42
CA GLU A 38 26.14 13.96 22.38
C GLU A 38 26.35 15.02 21.29
N PRO A 39 27.60 15.40 20.97
CA PRO A 39 27.89 16.23 19.80
C PRO A 39 27.50 15.50 18.50
N LEU A 40 26.94 16.24 17.55
CA LEU A 40 26.68 15.75 16.18
C LEU A 40 27.73 16.32 15.23
N ASP A 41 29.00 15.99 15.49
CA ASP A 41 30.16 16.57 14.81
C ASP A 41 30.85 15.64 13.81
N THR A 42 30.56 14.34 13.85
CA THR A 42 31.10 13.42 12.85
C THR A 42 30.33 13.55 11.52
N PRO A 43 31.02 13.41 10.37
CA PRO A 43 30.34 13.35 9.06
C PRO A 43 29.29 12.22 8.98
N HIS A 44 29.49 11.14 9.75
CA HIS A 44 28.55 10.04 9.84
C HIS A 44 27.23 10.48 10.48
N GLU A 45 27.27 11.12 11.65
CA GLU A 45 26.09 11.58 12.38
C GLU A 45 25.36 12.72 11.68
N GLN A 46 26.12 13.63 11.04
CA GLN A 46 25.54 14.69 10.22
C GLN A 46 24.81 14.13 9.00
N GLY A 47 25.30 13.02 8.43
CA GLY A 47 24.65 12.31 7.32
C GLY A 47 23.43 11.48 7.74
N LEU A 48 23.36 11.04 9.00
CA LEU A 48 22.25 10.26 9.54
C LEU A 48 20.97 11.08 9.75
N GLY A 49 21.08 12.40 9.92
CA GLY A 49 19.93 13.25 10.22
C GLY A 49 19.31 12.91 11.59
N VAL A 50 20.15 12.63 12.59
CA VAL A 50 19.74 12.32 13.97
C VAL A 50 18.71 13.33 14.46
N GLY A 51 17.62 12.81 15.04
CA GLY A 51 16.49 13.61 15.48
C GLY A 51 15.78 13.01 16.69
N ILE A 52 14.71 13.67 17.11
CA ILE A 52 13.88 13.21 18.24
C ILE A 52 13.36 11.80 17.98
N GLY A 53 13.41 10.94 19.00
CA GLY A 53 12.96 9.54 18.94
C GLY A 53 14.01 8.53 18.47
N TRP A 54 15.20 8.97 18.08
CA TRP A 54 16.34 8.07 17.90
C TRP A 54 16.79 7.49 19.25
N GLY A 55 17.20 6.23 19.26
CA GLY A 55 17.80 5.59 20.43
C GLY A 55 19.27 5.97 20.60
N TRP A 56 19.76 5.91 21.84
CA TRP A 56 21.16 5.99 22.19
C TRP A 56 21.54 4.70 22.94
N ALA A 57 22.35 3.86 22.30
CA ALA A 57 22.77 2.58 22.86
C ALA A 57 24.23 2.29 22.49
N ASP A 58 24.99 1.78 23.45
CA ASP A 58 26.41 1.38 23.26
C ASP A 58 27.29 2.46 22.61
N GLY A 59 26.99 3.74 22.89
CA GLY A 59 27.72 4.89 22.33
C GLY A 59 27.39 5.20 20.86
N ALA A 60 26.24 4.74 20.36
CA ALA A 60 25.81 4.99 18.99
C ALA A 60 24.31 5.35 18.88
N PHE A 61 23.98 6.10 17.83
CA PHE A 61 22.60 6.43 17.47
C PHE A 61 21.91 5.25 16.78
N VAL A 62 20.72 4.91 17.27
CA VAL A 62 19.86 3.87 16.69
C VAL A 62 18.63 4.53 16.08
N ALA A 63 18.45 4.41 14.77
CA ALA A 63 17.28 4.99 14.10
C ALA A 63 15.99 4.36 14.68
N PRO A 64 14.91 5.17 14.84
CA PRO A 64 13.62 4.60 15.19
C PRO A 64 13.18 3.62 14.10
N ALA A 65 12.43 2.60 14.49
CA ALA A 65 11.78 1.73 13.50
C ALA A 65 10.98 2.60 12.53
N ALA A 66 11.13 2.36 11.23
CA ALA A 66 10.37 3.06 10.22
C ALA A 66 8.87 2.95 10.57
N ALA A 67 8.15 4.07 10.58
CA ALA A 67 6.71 4.04 10.77
C ALA A 67 6.10 3.11 9.72
N GLU A 68 5.26 2.17 10.15
CA GLU A 68 4.52 1.35 9.21
C GLU A 68 3.72 2.26 8.27
N PRO A 69 3.74 2.01 6.95
CA PRO A 69 2.93 2.79 6.03
C PRO A 69 1.46 2.69 6.46
N ALA A 70 0.74 3.81 6.46
CA ALA A 70 -0.68 3.81 6.76
C ALA A 70 -1.41 2.79 5.87
N PRO A 71 -2.39 2.04 6.40
CA PRO A 71 -3.14 1.07 5.62
C PRO A 71 -3.81 1.77 4.44
N VAL A 72 -3.64 1.20 3.24
CA VAL A 72 -4.24 1.76 2.02
C VAL A 72 -5.75 1.54 2.09
N VAL A 73 -6.51 2.61 2.32
CA VAL A 73 -7.97 2.59 2.26
C VAL A 73 -8.41 2.68 0.81
N ARG A 74 -9.06 1.63 0.30
CA ARG A 74 -9.57 1.56 -1.07
C ARG A 74 -11.09 1.63 -1.06
N PRO A 75 -11.72 2.39 -1.98
CA PRO A 75 -13.18 2.41 -2.10
C PRO A 75 -13.77 1.01 -2.19
N THR A 76 -15.00 0.83 -1.69
CA THR A 76 -15.77 -0.40 -1.91
C THR A 76 -16.70 -0.25 -3.10
N VAL A 77 -17.28 0.93 -3.28
CA VAL A 77 -18.11 1.31 -4.41
C VAL A 77 -17.30 2.17 -5.37
N TYR A 78 -17.31 1.79 -6.65
CA TYR A 78 -16.65 2.50 -7.73
C TYR A 78 -17.69 2.93 -8.75
N THR A 79 -17.50 4.09 -9.38
CA THR A 79 -18.15 4.33 -10.67
C THR A 79 -17.70 3.26 -11.66
N LYS A 80 -18.51 2.94 -12.67
CA LYS A 80 -18.11 2.00 -13.72
C LYS A 80 -16.75 2.38 -14.31
N THR A 81 -16.52 3.66 -14.61
CA THR A 81 -15.25 4.15 -15.15
C THR A 81 -14.07 3.90 -14.23
N ASP A 82 -14.23 4.08 -12.93
CA ASP A 82 -13.15 3.83 -11.97
C ASP A 82 -12.91 2.34 -11.74
N PHE A 83 -13.96 1.52 -11.76
CA PHE A 83 -13.83 0.07 -11.70
C PHE A 83 -13.04 -0.46 -12.91
N ARG A 84 -13.25 0.09 -14.10
CA ARG A 84 -12.51 -0.30 -15.31
C ARG A 84 -11.00 -0.08 -15.22
N LYS A 85 -10.55 0.87 -14.39
CA LYS A 85 -9.11 1.11 -14.13
C LYS A 85 -8.48 0.01 -13.27
N LEU A 86 -9.30 -0.80 -12.59
CA LEU A 86 -8.82 -1.98 -11.88
C LEU A 86 -8.53 -3.14 -12.82
N LEU A 87 -9.02 -3.10 -14.06
CA LEU A 87 -8.90 -4.15 -15.07
C LEU A 87 -7.79 -3.82 -16.07
N THR A 88 -7.16 -4.83 -16.66
CA THR A 88 -6.25 -4.63 -17.79
C THR A 88 -7.03 -4.24 -19.06
N ASP A 89 -6.33 -3.75 -20.08
CA ASP A 89 -6.95 -3.48 -21.38
C ASP A 89 -7.54 -4.76 -21.99
N GLY A 90 -6.85 -5.90 -21.86
CA GLY A 90 -7.32 -7.20 -22.32
C GLY A 90 -8.62 -7.62 -21.62
N GLU A 91 -8.67 -7.52 -20.29
CA GLU A 91 -9.86 -7.81 -19.48
C GLU A 91 -11.04 -6.89 -19.85
N ASN A 92 -10.78 -5.59 -20.07
CA ASN A 92 -11.79 -4.64 -20.52
C ASN A 92 -12.36 -4.99 -21.90
N ILE A 93 -11.49 -5.30 -22.88
CA ILE A 93 -11.88 -5.69 -24.23
C ILE A 93 -12.72 -6.97 -24.20
N LEU A 94 -12.32 -7.93 -23.36
CA LEU A 94 -13.03 -9.19 -23.20
C LEU A 94 -14.44 -8.98 -22.68
N ILE A 95 -14.62 -8.14 -21.66
CA ILE A 95 -15.95 -7.84 -21.11
C ILE A 95 -16.80 -7.08 -22.13
N ASP A 96 -16.23 -6.10 -22.83
CA ASP A 96 -16.96 -5.30 -23.82
C ASP A 96 -17.41 -6.12 -25.04
N ASN A 97 -16.60 -7.07 -25.47
CA ASN A 97 -16.84 -7.86 -26.68
C ASN A 97 -17.22 -9.32 -26.37
N PHE A 98 -17.59 -9.62 -25.13
CA PHE A 98 -17.86 -11.00 -24.71
C PHE A 98 -18.89 -11.68 -25.62
N SER A 99 -18.41 -12.66 -26.40
CA SER A 99 -19.23 -13.50 -27.27
C SER A 99 -19.20 -14.92 -26.75
N PHE A 100 -20.33 -15.40 -26.23
CA PHE A 100 -20.40 -16.74 -25.67
C PHE A 100 -20.09 -17.83 -26.73
N ALA A 101 -20.43 -17.60 -28.00
CA ALA A 101 -20.20 -18.54 -29.08
C ALA A 101 -18.71 -18.70 -29.42
N GLU A 102 -17.99 -17.58 -29.55
CA GLU A 102 -16.54 -17.57 -29.77
C GLU A 102 -15.80 -18.15 -28.55
N PHE A 103 -16.30 -17.83 -27.37
CA PHE A 103 -15.69 -18.24 -26.11
C PHE A 103 -15.78 -19.76 -25.85
N VAL A 104 -16.85 -20.43 -26.29
CA VAL A 104 -16.96 -21.91 -26.26
C VAL A 104 -16.01 -22.57 -27.26
N ALA A 105 -15.71 -21.91 -28.39
CA ALA A 105 -14.83 -22.44 -29.40
C ALA A 105 -13.36 -22.42 -28.94
N GLU A 106 -12.95 -21.34 -28.25
CA GLU A 106 -11.54 -21.06 -27.94
C GLU A 106 -11.09 -21.53 -26.54
N THR A 107 -11.99 -21.72 -25.57
CA THR A 107 -11.61 -22.07 -24.19
C THR A 107 -12.11 -23.47 -23.79
N PRO A 108 -11.23 -24.50 -23.71
CA PRO A 108 -11.63 -25.89 -23.42
C PRO A 108 -12.30 -26.09 -22.05
N ALA A 109 -11.96 -25.29 -21.04
CA ALA A 109 -12.56 -25.35 -19.69
C ALA A 109 -14.09 -25.13 -19.69
N ILE A 110 -14.63 -24.58 -20.78
CA ILE A 110 -15.98 -24.03 -20.87
C ILE A 110 -16.94 -24.98 -21.56
N LYS A 111 -16.40 -25.90 -22.35
CA LYS A 111 -17.15 -27.00 -22.97
C LYS A 111 -17.88 -27.84 -21.91
N ASN A 112 -17.33 -27.88 -20.70
CA ASN A 112 -17.88 -28.61 -19.56
C ASN A 112 -18.84 -27.79 -18.67
N LEU A 113 -19.07 -26.49 -18.96
CA LEU A 113 -20.05 -25.72 -18.20
C LEU A 113 -21.47 -26.18 -18.49
N THR A 114 -22.27 -26.27 -17.43
CA THR A 114 -23.71 -26.48 -17.52
C THR A 114 -24.41 -25.29 -18.17
N VAL A 115 -25.61 -25.50 -18.74
CA VAL A 115 -26.43 -24.42 -19.30
C VAL A 115 -26.67 -23.30 -18.28
N ALA A 116 -26.86 -23.65 -17.01
CA ALA A 116 -27.06 -22.69 -15.93
C ALA A 116 -25.82 -21.81 -15.69
N GLN A 117 -24.62 -22.40 -15.64
CA GLN A 117 -23.37 -21.65 -15.49
C GLN A 117 -23.14 -20.70 -16.66
N ARG A 118 -23.43 -21.15 -17.89
CA ARG A 118 -23.34 -20.30 -19.10
C ARG A 118 -24.31 -19.12 -19.06
N ALA A 119 -25.55 -19.37 -18.60
CA ALA A 119 -26.54 -18.31 -18.43
C ALA A 119 -26.10 -17.31 -17.34
N GLY A 120 -25.56 -17.81 -16.21
CA GLY A 120 -25.04 -17.00 -15.12
C GLY A 120 -23.96 -16.01 -15.57
N VAL A 121 -22.95 -16.48 -16.31
CA VAL A 121 -21.88 -15.62 -16.84
C VAL A 121 -22.43 -14.53 -17.77
N ARG A 122 -23.34 -14.88 -18.69
CA ARG A 122 -23.96 -13.89 -19.59
C ARG A 122 -24.76 -12.84 -18.83
N SER A 123 -25.56 -13.27 -17.86
CA SER A 123 -26.35 -12.35 -17.03
C SER A 123 -25.48 -11.44 -16.18
N ALA A 124 -24.37 -11.95 -15.63
CA ALA A 124 -23.44 -11.16 -14.85
C ALA A 124 -22.72 -10.10 -15.70
N ILE A 125 -22.24 -10.47 -16.89
CA ILE A 125 -21.62 -9.53 -17.83
C ILE A 125 -22.62 -8.45 -18.28
N ALA A 126 -23.87 -8.82 -18.54
CA ALA A 126 -24.92 -7.85 -18.86
C ALA A 126 -25.16 -6.87 -17.70
N ARG A 127 -25.29 -7.36 -16.47
CA ARG A 127 -25.43 -6.49 -15.28
C ARG A 127 -24.25 -5.55 -15.11
N TYR A 128 -23.02 -6.05 -15.26
CA TYR A 128 -21.82 -5.21 -15.22
C TYR A 128 -21.85 -4.12 -16.30
N LYS A 129 -22.28 -4.46 -17.51
CA LYS A 129 -22.40 -3.50 -18.62
C LYS A 129 -23.45 -2.42 -18.35
N ASP A 130 -24.53 -2.75 -17.67
CA ASP A 130 -25.62 -1.83 -17.36
C ASP A 130 -25.41 -1.06 -16.04
N ALA A 131 -24.51 -1.53 -15.17
CA ALA A 131 -24.21 -0.90 -13.89
C ALA A 131 -23.57 0.48 -14.05
N MET A 132 -24.08 1.47 -13.32
CA MET A 132 -23.45 2.80 -13.21
C MET A 132 -22.39 2.82 -12.10
N ASP A 133 -22.71 2.15 -10.99
CA ASP A 133 -21.84 1.96 -9.84
C ASP A 133 -21.67 0.47 -9.54
N ILE A 134 -20.48 0.11 -9.07
CA ILE A 134 -20.07 -1.27 -8.84
C ILE A 134 -19.50 -1.36 -7.43
N ASP A 135 -20.19 -2.09 -6.56
CA ASP A 135 -19.70 -2.47 -5.24
C ASP A 135 -18.92 -3.78 -5.34
N ARG A 136 -17.62 -3.75 -5.03
CA ARG A 136 -16.75 -4.95 -5.08
C ARG A 136 -17.03 -5.95 -3.95
N THR A 137 -17.80 -5.53 -2.95
CA THR A 137 -18.22 -6.38 -1.82
C THR A 137 -19.62 -6.96 -2.02
N ASP A 138 -20.36 -6.48 -3.02
CA ASP A 138 -21.64 -7.07 -3.37
C ASP A 138 -21.45 -8.55 -3.76
N PRO A 139 -22.26 -9.48 -3.21
CA PRO A 139 -22.13 -10.90 -3.49
C PRO A 139 -22.18 -11.25 -4.98
N THR A 140 -22.95 -10.50 -5.78
CA THR A 140 -23.06 -10.70 -7.22
C THR A 140 -21.77 -10.30 -7.93
N THR A 141 -21.15 -9.20 -7.52
CA THR A 141 -19.84 -8.77 -8.04
C THR A 141 -18.75 -9.76 -7.66
N VAL A 142 -18.74 -10.23 -6.42
CA VAL A 142 -17.78 -11.24 -5.93
C VAL A 142 -17.90 -12.53 -6.72
N GLU A 143 -19.13 -13.03 -6.89
CA GLU A 143 -19.41 -14.24 -7.67
C GLU A 143 -19.00 -14.07 -9.13
N PHE A 144 -19.29 -12.92 -9.74
CA PHE A 144 -18.93 -12.62 -11.12
C PHE A 144 -17.42 -12.59 -11.34
N ILE A 145 -16.68 -11.79 -10.57
CA ILE A 145 -15.22 -11.67 -10.71
C ILE A 145 -14.53 -13.00 -10.37
N GLY A 146 -15.02 -13.73 -9.37
CA GLY A 146 -14.57 -15.08 -9.05
C GLY A 146 -14.80 -16.06 -10.20
N ALA A 147 -15.96 -16.00 -10.87
CA ALA A 147 -16.27 -16.83 -12.03
C ALA A 147 -15.36 -16.51 -13.23
N LEU A 148 -15.07 -15.23 -13.50
CA LEU A 148 -14.12 -14.86 -14.54
C LEU A 148 -12.73 -15.47 -14.25
N GLY A 149 -12.23 -15.34 -13.02
CA GLY A 149 -10.96 -15.94 -12.62
C GLY A 149 -10.94 -17.47 -12.76
N ALA A 150 -11.99 -18.15 -12.30
CA ALA A 150 -12.11 -19.60 -12.38
C ALA A 150 -12.21 -20.14 -13.82
N LEU A 151 -12.74 -19.34 -14.73
CA LEU A 151 -12.84 -19.67 -16.16
C LEU A 151 -11.59 -19.31 -16.96
N GLY A 152 -10.55 -18.74 -16.31
CA GLY A 152 -9.33 -18.29 -16.99
C GLY A 152 -9.53 -17.05 -17.84
N LEU A 153 -10.52 -16.21 -17.50
CA LEU A 153 -10.88 -14.98 -18.22
C LEU A 153 -10.13 -13.73 -17.77
N LEU A 154 -9.34 -13.86 -16.71
CA LEU A 154 -8.54 -12.79 -16.15
C LEU A 154 -7.06 -13.10 -16.38
N ASP A 155 -6.24 -12.06 -16.34
CA ASP A 155 -4.81 -12.14 -16.70
C ASP A 155 -3.96 -12.79 -15.59
N GLY A 156 -4.32 -14.01 -15.19
CA GLY A 156 -3.53 -14.86 -14.31
C GLY A 156 -4.27 -15.35 -13.05
N THR A 157 -3.60 -16.26 -12.34
CA THR A 157 -4.08 -16.81 -11.07
C THR A 157 -4.06 -15.75 -9.97
N GLY A 158 -5.15 -15.61 -9.21
CA GLY A 158 -5.26 -14.63 -8.13
C GLY A 158 -5.76 -13.24 -8.57
N ARG A 159 -5.89 -13.01 -9.88
CA ARG A 159 -6.33 -11.74 -10.45
C ARG A 159 -7.73 -11.31 -9.99
N ALA A 160 -8.63 -12.28 -9.83
CA ALA A 160 -9.95 -12.05 -9.23
C ALA A 160 -9.85 -11.45 -7.81
N GLY A 161 -8.93 -11.97 -6.99
CA GLY A 161 -8.71 -11.48 -5.63
C GLY A 161 -8.17 -10.05 -5.61
N GLN A 162 -7.26 -9.73 -6.54
CA GLN A 162 -6.71 -8.38 -6.70
C GLN A 162 -7.80 -7.36 -7.04
N ILE A 163 -8.65 -7.67 -8.04
CA ILE A 163 -9.78 -6.79 -8.42
C ILE A 163 -10.73 -6.59 -7.23
N LEU A 164 -11.08 -7.67 -6.51
CA LEU A 164 -11.95 -7.60 -5.33
C LEU A 164 -11.29 -6.92 -4.12
N ALA A 165 -9.96 -6.85 -4.07
CA ALA A 165 -9.21 -6.05 -3.11
C ALA A 165 -9.12 -4.56 -3.52
N GLY A 166 -9.52 -4.21 -4.75
CA GLY A 166 -9.36 -2.87 -5.31
C GLY A 166 -7.94 -2.58 -5.80
N GLU A 167 -7.16 -3.62 -6.12
CA GLU A 167 -5.81 -3.52 -6.67
C GLU A 167 -5.83 -3.11 -8.14
N PRO A 168 -5.10 -2.05 -8.52
CA PRO A 168 -4.99 -1.67 -9.92
C PRO A 168 -4.34 -2.82 -10.71
N ALA A 169 -4.62 -2.85 -12.01
CA ALA A 169 -3.88 -3.70 -12.92
C ALA A 169 -2.35 -3.43 -12.81
N PRO A 170 -1.51 -4.47 -12.89
CA PRO A 170 -0.04 -4.32 -12.89
C PRO A 170 0.48 -3.58 -14.12
#